data_AF-A0ABD0AJ64-F1
#
_entry.id   AF-A0ABD0AJ64-F1
#
_cell.length_a   1.000
_cell.length_b   1.000
_cell.length_c   1.000
_cell.angle_alpha   90.00
_cell.angle_beta   90.00
_cell.angle_gamma   90.00
#
_symmetry.space_group_name_H-M   'P 1'
#
loop_
_entity.id
_entity.type
_entity.pdbx_description
1 polymer ?
#
loop_
_entity_poly.entity_id
_entity_poly.type
_entity_poly.pdbx_seq_one_letter_code
_entity_poly.pdbx_strand_id
1 'polypeptide(L)'
;MTLDTSAGRLSPTRLEIPIQKPIFMTFANNGILYTIEKLDQDHAAITSFKEEGGHFTRLSSVSAPGTTTAYLAIDEERQLLFSANYHMSTVTTYQLDGQGGM
;
A
#
# COMPACT_ATOMS: atom_id res chain seq x y z
N MET A 1 2.74 -13.51 9.81
CA MET A 1 3.07 -14.82 9.18
C MET A 1 4.53 -14.80 8.83
N THR A 2 5.20 -15.92 9.02
CA THR A 2 6.61 -16.16 8.69
C THR A 2 6.69 -17.42 7.83
N LEU A 3 7.60 -17.44 6.87
CA LEU A 3 7.91 -18.61 6.05
C LEU A 3 9.13 -19.31 6.64
N ASP A 4 8.96 -20.54 7.12
CA ASP A 4 10.06 -21.46 7.37
C ASP A 4 10.45 -22.14 6.06
N THR A 5 11.54 -21.69 5.46
CA THR A 5 12.04 -22.21 4.18
C THR A 5 12.68 -23.60 4.32
N SER A 6 13.10 -23.99 5.52
CA SER A 6 13.68 -25.31 5.77
C SER A 6 12.61 -26.40 5.84
N ALA A 7 11.48 -26.08 6.48
CA ALA A 7 10.35 -26.99 6.63
C ALA A 7 9.27 -26.81 5.55
N GLY A 8 9.34 -25.75 4.73
CA GLY A 8 8.33 -25.42 3.72
C GLY A 8 6.98 -25.06 4.35
N ARG A 9 6.98 -24.37 5.50
CA ARG A 9 5.76 -24.11 6.29
C ARG A 9 5.53 -22.62 6.51
N LEU A 10 4.26 -22.24 6.48
CA LEU A 10 3.80 -20.91 6.89
C LEU A 10 3.26 -20.95 8.30
N SER A 11 3.64 -19.98 9.14
CA SER A 11 3.02 -19.79 10.45
C SER A 11 1.61 -19.16 10.32
N PRO A 12 0.75 -19.28 11.35
CA PRO A 12 -0.55 -18.62 11.34
C PRO A 12 -0.45 -17.10 11.08
N THR A 13 -1.44 -16.58 10.38
CA THR A 13 -1.57 -15.13 10.13
C THR A 13 -2.22 -14.43 11.32
N ARG A 14 -1.85 -13.16 11.51
CA ARG A 14 -2.47 -12.23 12.46
C ARG A 14 -2.83 -10.94 11.71
N LEU A 15 -3.89 -10.28 12.15
CA LEU A 15 -4.24 -8.95 11.68
C LEU A 15 -3.26 -7.92 12.26
N GLU A 16 -2.49 -7.26 11.41
CA GLU A 16 -1.57 -6.18 11.81
C GLU A 16 -2.17 -4.78 11.57
N ILE A 17 -2.82 -4.59 10.42
CA ILE A 17 -3.42 -3.31 10.04
C ILE A 17 -4.91 -3.52 9.74
N PRO A 18 -5.83 -2.96 10.54
CA PRO A 18 -7.27 -3.11 10.33
C PRO A 18 -7.78 -2.11 9.26
N ILE A 19 -7.47 -2.37 7.98
CA ILE A 19 -7.99 -1.60 6.84
C ILE A 19 -8.98 -2.39 5.98
N GLN A 20 -9.82 -1.65 5.27
CA GLN A 20 -10.84 -2.18 4.38
C GLN A 20 -10.24 -2.60 3.03
N LYS A 21 -10.33 -3.90 2.73
CA LYS A 21 -10.03 -4.53 1.43
C LYS A 21 -8.74 -4.02 0.78
N PRO A 22 -7.56 -4.30 1.34
CA PRO A 22 -6.30 -4.01 0.65
C PRO A 22 -6.15 -4.90 -0.58
N ILE A 23 -6.42 -4.35 -1.77
CA ILE A 23 -6.41 -5.09 -3.04
C ILE A 23 -4.98 -5.27 -3.57
N PHE A 24 -4.12 -4.28 -3.36
CA PHE A 24 -2.74 -4.32 -3.79
C PHE A 24 -1.87 -3.54 -2.80
N MET A 25 -0.63 -3.98 -2.62
CA MET A 25 0.33 -3.34 -1.74
C MET A 25 1.75 -3.48 -2.29
N THR A 26 2.61 -2.52 -1.95
CA THR A 26 4.02 -2.52 -2.30
C THR A 26 4.84 -1.89 -1.17
N PHE A 27 6.11 -2.29 -1.05
CA PHE A 27 7.04 -1.74 -0.06
C PHE A 27 8.11 -0.91 -0.77
N ALA A 28 8.42 0.25 -0.21
CA ALA A 28 9.66 0.96 -0.50
C ALA A 28 10.83 0.32 0.26
N ASN A 29 12.06 0.53 -0.21
CA ASN A 29 13.29 0.00 0.41
C ASN A 29 13.49 0.45 1.86
N ASN A 30 12.90 1.60 2.25
CA ASN A 30 12.95 2.13 3.61
C ASN A 30 11.88 1.53 4.55
N GLY A 31 11.17 0.48 4.13
CA GLY A 31 10.19 -0.24 4.96
C GLY A 31 8.79 0.39 4.97
N ILE A 32 8.53 1.40 4.13
CA ILE A 32 7.21 2.04 4.04
C ILE A 32 6.31 1.21 3.13
N LEU A 33 5.16 0.81 3.67
CA LEU A 33 4.10 0.10 2.98
C LEU A 33 3.15 1.09 2.33
N TYR A 34 2.92 0.96 1.04
CA TYR A 34 1.86 1.66 0.31
C TYR A 34 0.80 0.64 -0.08
N THR A 35 -0.47 0.95 0.19
CA THR A 35 -1.59 0.07 -0.14
C THR A 35 -2.79 0.87 -0.60
N ILE A 36 -3.65 0.21 -1.37
CA ILE A 36 -4.97 0.73 -1.73
C ILE A 36 -5.93 0.38 -0.59
N GLU A 37 -6.69 1.34 -0.11
CA GLU A 37 -7.71 1.18 0.92
C GLU A 37 -9.07 1.57 0.36
N LYS A 38 -10.04 0.67 0.45
CA LYS A 38 -11.43 1.00 0.09
C LYS A 38 -12.07 1.76 1.24
N LEU A 39 -12.50 3.00 1.04
CA LEU A 39 -13.12 3.80 2.10
C LEU A 39 -14.61 3.48 2.23
N ASP A 40 -15.32 3.42 1.11
CA ASP A 40 -16.73 3.05 1.01
C ASP A 40 -17.03 2.44 -0.37
N GLN A 41 -18.29 2.37 -0.80
CA GLN A 41 -18.66 1.77 -2.09
C GLN A 41 -18.04 2.46 -3.31
N ASP A 42 -17.83 3.79 -3.24
CA ASP A 42 -17.48 4.65 -4.36
C ASP A 42 -16.11 5.34 -4.20
N HIS A 43 -15.54 5.32 -2.98
CA HIS A 43 -14.26 5.95 -2.69
C HIS A 43 -13.16 4.95 -2.28
N ALA A 44 -11.94 5.22 -2.75
CA ALA A 44 -10.72 4.57 -2.29
C ALA A 44 -9.65 5.62 -1.98
N ALA A 45 -8.63 5.19 -1.25
CA ALA A 45 -7.44 5.96 -0.97
C ALA A 45 -6.19 5.14 -1.24
N ILE A 46 -5.10 5.83 -1.54
CA ILE A 46 -3.76 5.28 -1.35
C ILE A 46 -3.34 5.66 0.06
N THR A 47 -3.02 4.68 0.87
CA THR A 47 -2.64 4.85 2.28
C THR A 47 -1.24 4.29 2.49
N SER A 48 -0.39 5.05 3.19
CA SER A 48 0.96 4.62 3.54
C SER A 48 1.10 4.34 5.03
N PHE A 49 1.97 3.38 5.36
CA PHE A 49 2.27 2.96 6.73
C PHE A 49 3.78 2.76 6.89
N LYS A 50 4.31 3.17 8.04
CA LYS A 50 5.70 2.88 8.45
C LYS A 50 5.73 1.64 9.33
N GLU A 51 6.60 0.70 9.01
CA GLU A 51 6.93 -0.42 9.89
C GLU A 51 8.03 0.00 10.87
N GLU A 52 7.77 -0.15 12.17
CA GLU A 52 8.75 0.05 13.23
C GLU A 52 8.55 -1.01 14.33
N GLY A 53 9.54 -1.90 14.50
CA GLY A 53 9.56 -2.85 15.62
C GLY A 53 8.42 -3.87 15.61
N GLY A 54 7.93 -4.25 14.42
CA GLY A 54 6.81 -5.18 14.25
C GLY A 54 5.43 -4.52 14.26
N HIS A 55 5.36 -3.19 14.25
CA HIS A 55 4.11 -2.43 14.27
C HIS A 55 4.04 -1.45 13.11
N PHE A 56 2.84 -1.29 12.55
CA PHE A 56 2.58 -0.36 11.45
C PHE A 56 1.86 0.88 11.95
N THR A 57 2.42 2.05 11.62
CA THR A 57 1.82 3.35 11.92
C THR A 57 1.41 4.03 10.62
N ARG A 58 0.15 4.47 10.49
CA ARG A 58 -0.33 5.20 9.30
C ARG A 58 0.40 6.53 9.18
N LEU A 59 0.91 6.84 7.98
CA LEU A 59 1.60 8.08 7.66
C LEU A 59 0.69 9.05 6.90
N SER A 60 0.18 8.64 5.75
CA SER A 60 -0.74 9.45 4.93
C SER A 60 -1.86 8.61 4.33
N SER A 61 -2.91 9.30 3.86
CA SER A 61 -4.00 8.71 3.11
C SER A 61 -4.55 9.76 2.14
N VAL A 62 -4.44 9.50 0.84
CA VAL A 62 -4.86 10.43 -0.22
C VAL A 62 -5.88 9.76 -1.11
N SER A 63 -6.85 10.53 -1.62
CA SER A 63 -7.91 9.98 -2.46
C SER A 63 -7.33 9.32 -3.72
N ALA A 64 -7.86 8.15 -4.04
CA ALA A 64 -7.57 7.43 -5.26
C ALA A 64 -8.80 7.48 -6.20
N PRO A 65 -8.61 7.72 -7.51
CA PRO A 65 -9.71 7.67 -8.46
C PRO A 65 -10.33 6.27 -8.52
N GLY A 66 -11.60 6.17 -8.16
CA GLY A 66 -12.41 4.94 -8.24
C GLY A 66 -12.00 3.83 -7.25
N THR A 67 -12.91 2.91 -6.98
CA THR A 67 -12.71 1.85 -5.96
C THR A 67 -11.98 0.60 -6.44
N THR A 68 -11.49 0.63 -7.67
CA THR A 68 -10.93 -0.52 -8.39
C THR A 68 -9.52 -0.25 -8.92
N THR A 69 -8.81 0.66 -8.26
CA THR A 69 -7.37 0.76 -8.41
C THR A 69 -6.76 -0.61 -8.13
N ALA A 70 -5.93 -1.10 -9.04
CA ALA A 70 -5.55 -2.51 -9.12
C ALA A 70 -4.06 -2.75 -8.87
N TYR A 71 -3.23 -1.71 -8.99
CA TYR A 71 -1.78 -1.86 -8.93
C TYR A 71 -1.10 -0.61 -8.41
N LEU A 72 0.02 -0.79 -7.70
CA LEU A 72 0.91 0.27 -7.24
C LEU A 72 2.35 -0.03 -7.67
N ALA A 73 3.07 1.00 -8.13
CA ALA A 73 4.49 0.95 -8.43
C ALA A 73 5.20 2.17 -7.84
N ILE A 74 6.40 1.98 -7.31
CA ILE A 74 7.21 3.05 -6.72
C ILE A 74 8.41 3.32 -7.61
N ASP A 75 8.70 4.60 -7.84
CA ASP A 75 9.98 5.09 -8.33
C ASP A 75 10.65 5.88 -7.20
N GLU A 76 11.55 5.21 -6.48
CA GLU A 76 12.21 5.79 -5.31
C GLU A 76 13.20 6.89 -5.68
N GLU A 77 13.84 6.82 -6.85
CA GLU A 77 14.79 7.85 -7.27
C GLU A 77 14.07 9.17 -7.54
N ARG A 78 12.90 9.10 -8.19
CA ARG A 78 12.08 10.27 -8.51
C ARG A 78 11.10 10.66 -7.40
N GLN A 79 11.02 9.86 -6.34
CA GLN A 79 10.06 10.04 -5.25
C GLN A 79 8.62 10.06 -5.77
N LEU A 80 8.27 9.09 -6.62
CA LEU A 80 6.93 8.98 -7.21
C LEU A 80 6.28 7.64 -6.86
N LEU A 81 4.98 7.67 -6.64
CA LEU A 81 4.13 6.48 -6.60
C LEU A 81 3.14 6.55 -7.76
N PHE A 82 2.99 5.45 -8.47
CA PHE A 82 2.04 5.29 -9.55
C PHE A 82 0.94 4.34 -9.13
N SER A 83 -0.32 4.70 -9.41
CA SER A 83 -1.45 3.79 -9.31
C SER A 83 -2.09 3.57 -10.67
N ALA A 84 -2.48 2.32 -10.95
CA ALA A 84 -3.23 1.99 -12.17
C ALA A 84 -4.67 1.61 -11.81
N ASN A 85 -5.63 2.27 -12.44
CA ASN A 85 -7.05 1.93 -12.33
C ASN A 85 -7.55 1.27 -13.62
N TYR A 86 -7.97 0.02 -13.51
CA TYR A 86 -8.41 -0.78 -14.66
C TYR A 86 -9.71 -0.28 -15.28
N HIS A 87 -10.74 0.00 -14.47
CA HIS A 87 -12.05 0.42 -15.00
C HIS A 87 -12.04 1.83 -15.58
N MET A 88 -11.20 2.71 -15.05
CA MET A 88 -11.08 4.08 -15.53
C MET A 88 -10.05 4.23 -16.66
N SER A 89 -9.23 3.21 -16.93
CA SER A 89 -8.12 3.28 -17.89
C SER A 89 -7.15 4.43 -17.60
N THR A 90 -6.84 4.68 -16.32
CA THR A 90 -5.98 5.78 -15.88
C THR A 90 -4.75 5.29 -15.13
N VAL A 91 -3.67 6.08 -15.23
CA VAL A 91 -2.53 6.03 -14.32
C VAL A 91 -2.50 7.34 -13.55
N THR A 92 -2.48 7.25 -12.22
CA THR A 92 -2.36 8.42 -11.34
C THR A 92 -0.96 8.45 -10.75
N THR A 93 -0.36 9.64 -10.71
CA THR A 93 0.96 9.84 -10.09
C THR A 93 0.79 10.61 -8.80
N TYR A 94 1.48 10.18 -7.76
CA TYR A 94 1.55 10.85 -6.46
C TYR A 94 3.01 11.20 -6.18
N GLN A 95 3.25 12.44 -5.74
CA GLN A 95 4.57 12.88 -5.31
C GLN A 95 4.78 12.43 -3.86
N LEU A 96 5.90 11.77 -3.57
CA LEU A 96 6.27 11.42 -2.22
C LEU A 96 6.99 12.60 -1.55
N ASP A 97 6.76 12.77 -0.24
CA ASP A 97 7.33 13.86 0.57
C ASP A 97 8.74 13.56 1.14
N GLY A 98 9.32 12.40 0.80
CA GLY A 98 10.60 11.92 1.32
C GLY A 98 10.54 11.25 2.69
N GLN A 99 9.40 11.31 3.39
CA GLN A 99 9.15 10.63 4.67
C GLN A 99 8.10 9.52 4.55
N GLY A 100 7.66 9.22 3.32
CA GLY A 100 6.68 8.18 3.02
C GLY A 100 5.24 8.66 2.90
N GLY A 101 5.01 9.96 3.13
CA GLY A 101 3.77 10.62 2.82
C GLY A 101 3.62 10.87 1.32
N MET A 102 2.41 11.30 0.97
CA MET A 102 1.97 11.72 -0.37
C MET A 102 1.25 13.05 -0.22
#